data_AF-A0A7S4MG46-F1
#
_entry.id   AF-A0A7S4MG46-F1
#
_cell.length_a   1.000
_cell.length_b   1.000
_cell.length_c   1.000
_cell.angle_alpha   90.00
_cell.angle_beta   90.00
_cell.angle_gamma   90.00
#
_symmetry.space_group_name_H-M   'P 1'
#
loop_
_entity.id
_entity.type
_entity.pdbx_description
1 polymer ?
#
loop_
_entity_poly.entity_id
_entity_poly.type
_entity_poly.pdbx_seq_one_letter_code
_entity_poly.pdbx_strand_id
1 'polypeptide(L)'
;MSSDKPAASLSGEILPQDAEGGVFARDASEEAIQEARRWAGKTVTISGVGGFVCVNSMNDFVVSTSFRQATALVVEPVDDALYGRGLVAFRVRDAHNKYLAVSPYGDDIRNEAAAALARVSPLLPEHISDVVNFATDEATAEGNFEGAGFNYRPLTATDGPPTWLQVFELEPNGLGKYGVRNRFGSYWRSEHWNKTVSQSPHCLGDERWRFTEN
;
A
#
# COMPACT_ATOMS: atom_id res chain seq x y z
N MET A 1 -36.54 -26.01 31.15
CA MET A 1 -36.63 -24.77 30.36
C MET A 1 -35.23 -24.46 29.85
N SER A 2 -34.93 -24.93 28.65
CA SER A 2 -33.63 -24.75 27.99
C SER A 2 -33.66 -23.43 27.24
N SER A 3 -32.76 -22.50 27.56
CA SER A 3 -32.62 -21.23 26.86
C SER A 3 -31.45 -21.31 25.88
N ASP A 4 -31.73 -21.76 24.67
CA ASP A 4 -30.81 -21.63 23.54
C ASP A 4 -30.78 -20.15 23.12
N LYS A 5 -29.63 -19.50 23.32
CA LYS A 5 -29.32 -18.22 22.67
C LYS A 5 -28.77 -18.52 21.27
N PRO A 6 -29.30 -17.91 20.20
CA PRO A 6 -28.69 -18.05 18.88
C PRO A 6 -27.36 -17.29 18.84
N ALA A 7 -26.36 -17.91 18.22
CA ALA A 7 -25.08 -17.31 17.89
C ALA A 7 -25.27 -16.12 16.95
N ALA A 8 -24.65 -14.99 17.28
CA ALA A 8 -24.62 -13.82 16.43
C ALA A 8 -23.87 -14.15 15.13
N SER A 9 -24.56 -13.96 14.01
CA SER A 9 -24.01 -14.05 12.65
C SER A 9 -22.91 -13.01 12.49
N LEU A 10 -21.76 -13.45 11.97
CA LEU A 10 -20.61 -12.60 11.65
C LEU A 10 -20.99 -11.47 10.69
N SER A 11 -20.42 -10.31 11.01
CA SER A 11 -20.48 -9.03 10.32
C SER A 11 -20.22 -9.14 8.82
N GLY A 12 -21.17 -8.65 8.01
CA GLY A 12 -20.90 -8.28 6.62
C GLY A 12 -20.00 -7.06 6.61
N GLU A 13 -18.81 -7.20 6.04
CA GLU A 13 -17.87 -6.10 5.83
C GLU A 13 -18.49 -5.14 4.80
N ILE A 14 -18.84 -3.93 5.24
CA ILE A 14 -19.42 -2.90 4.38
C ILE A 14 -18.30 -2.33 3.54
N LEU A 15 -18.27 -2.65 2.25
CA LEU A 15 -17.31 -2.07 1.33
C LEU A 15 -17.60 -0.58 1.15
N PRO A 16 -16.58 0.29 1.17
CA PRO A 16 -16.78 1.68 0.82
C PRO A 16 -17.35 1.76 -0.60
N GLN A 17 -18.33 2.64 -0.79
CA GLN A 17 -18.95 2.96 -2.07
C GLN A 17 -18.59 4.41 -2.42
N ASP A 18 -18.41 4.69 -3.70
CA ASP A 18 -18.26 6.06 -4.17
C ASP A 18 -19.61 6.83 -4.09
N ALA A 19 -19.58 8.11 -4.46
CA ALA A 19 -20.76 8.97 -4.44
C ALA A 19 -21.92 8.50 -5.35
N GLU A 20 -21.67 7.54 -6.24
CA GLU A 20 -22.65 6.95 -7.16
C GLU A 20 -23.08 5.53 -6.74
N GLY A 21 -22.61 5.02 -5.60
CA GLY A 21 -22.92 3.67 -5.12
C GLY A 21 -22.07 2.57 -5.75
N GLY A 22 -21.01 2.92 -6.49
CA GLY A 22 -20.04 2.00 -7.08
C GLY A 22 -19.05 1.48 -6.03
N VAL A 23 -18.81 0.18 -6.01
CA VAL A 23 -17.72 -0.42 -5.21
C VAL A 23 -16.40 0.10 -5.78
N PHE A 24 -15.50 0.61 -4.94
CA PHE A 24 -14.18 1.18 -5.30
C PHE A 24 -13.21 0.21 -6.03
N ALA A 25 -13.65 -1.00 -6.38
CA ALA A 25 -12.90 -1.97 -7.19
C ALA A 25 -12.83 -1.49 -8.65
N ARG A 26 -12.00 -0.48 -8.91
CA ARG A 26 -11.59 -0.13 -10.27
C ARG A 26 -10.55 -1.14 -10.75
N ASP A 27 -10.88 -1.85 -11.82
CA ASP A 27 -9.93 -2.68 -12.58
C ASP A 27 -8.73 -1.83 -13.02
N ALA A 28 -7.53 -2.42 -12.94
CA ALA A 28 -6.33 -1.83 -13.50
C ALA A 28 -6.44 -1.75 -15.03
N SER A 29 -5.53 -1.00 -15.67
CA SER A 29 -5.43 -1.01 -17.12
C SER A 29 -5.15 -2.42 -17.66
N GLU A 30 -5.56 -2.72 -18.91
CA GLU A 30 -5.27 -4.02 -19.54
C GLU A 30 -3.76 -4.29 -19.62
N GLU A 31 -2.95 -3.25 -19.81
CA GLU A 31 -1.49 -3.33 -19.77
C GLU A 31 -0.98 -3.76 -18.39
N ALA A 32 -1.53 -3.16 -17.32
CA ALA A 32 -1.19 -3.55 -15.96
C ALA A 32 -1.65 -4.97 -15.62
N ILE A 33 -2.82 -5.40 -16.10
CA ILE A 33 -3.31 -6.79 -15.96
C ILE A 33 -2.32 -7.77 -16.60
N GLN A 34 -1.84 -7.47 -17.80
CA GLN A 34 -0.87 -8.32 -18.50
C GLN A 34 0.47 -8.38 -17.76
N GLU A 35 0.96 -7.27 -17.24
CA GLU A 35 2.20 -7.24 -16.47
C GLU A 35 2.07 -7.94 -15.12
N ALA A 36 0.95 -7.78 -14.41
CA ALA A 36 0.67 -8.53 -13.19
C ALA A 36 0.74 -10.04 -13.45
N ARG A 37 0.10 -10.52 -14.52
CA ARG A 37 0.16 -11.93 -14.94
C ARG A 37 1.56 -12.39 -15.33
N ARG A 38 2.32 -11.53 -16.01
CA ARG A 38 3.70 -11.83 -16.42
C ARG A 38 4.61 -12.07 -15.22
N TRP A 39 4.41 -11.32 -14.13
CA TRP A 39 5.21 -11.43 -12.92
C TRP A 39 4.65 -12.40 -11.88
N ALA A 40 3.38 -12.79 -11.99
CA ALA A 40 2.72 -13.67 -11.03
C ALA A 40 3.53 -14.94 -10.71
N GLY A 41 3.75 -15.17 -9.41
CA GLY A 41 4.49 -16.32 -8.86
C GLY A 41 6.01 -16.22 -8.97
N LYS A 42 6.55 -15.21 -9.67
CA LYS A 42 7.99 -15.04 -9.83
C LYS A 42 8.64 -14.51 -8.56
N THR A 43 9.85 -14.98 -8.30
CA THR A 43 10.73 -14.36 -7.31
C THR A 43 11.57 -13.30 -7.99
N VAL A 44 11.54 -12.08 -7.47
CA VAL A 44 12.24 -10.91 -8.01
C VAL A 44 13.08 -10.21 -6.96
N THR A 45 14.10 -9.49 -7.42
CA THR A 45 14.64 -8.33 -6.71
C THR A 45 14.16 -7.04 -7.38
N ILE A 46 13.99 -5.99 -6.59
CA ILE A 46 13.53 -4.68 -7.06
C ILE A 46 14.64 -3.67 -6.86
N SER A 47 14.98 -2.92 -7.91
CA SER A 47 16.02 -1.89 -7.90
C SER A 47 15.55 -0.58 -8.53
N GLY A 48 16.03 0.54 -8.00
CA GLY A 48 15.75 1.90 -8.52
C GLY A 48 16.99 2.79 -8.41
N VAL A 49 16.83 4.11 -8.49
CA VAL A 49 17.95 5.07 -8.41
C VAL A 49 18.70 4.94 -7.08
N GLY A 50 17.96 4.75 -5.99
CA GLY A 50 18.51 4.62 -4.63
C GLY A 50 19.12 3.25 -4.27
N GLY A 51 19.15 2.28 -5.18
CA GLY A 51 19.63 0.91 -4.93
C GLY A 51 18.51 -0.14 -4.91
N PHE A 52 18.80 -1.29 -4.28
CA PHE A 52 17.86 -2.40 -4.14
C PHE A 52 16.98 -2.25 -2.91
N VAL A 53 15.72 -2.68 -3.02
CA VAL A 53 14.80 -2.83 -1.89
C VAL A 53 15.32 -3.91 -0.94
N CYS A 54 15.53 -3.52 0.33
CA CYS A 54 16.00 -4.40 1.39
C CYS A 54 15.08 -4.32 2.60
N VAL A 55 14.45 -5.43 2.96
CA VAL A 55 13.69 -5.59 4.20
C VAL A 55 14.66 -6.03 5.30
N ASN A 56 14.76 -5.25 6.38
CA ASN A 56 15.60 -5.58 7.51
C ASN A 56 14.96 -6.71 8.34
N SER A 57 15.60 -7.89 8.41
CA SER A 57 15.10 -9.04 9.15
C SER A 57 15.11 -8.92 10.68
N MET A 58 15.78 -7.90 11.23
CA MET A 58 15.81 -7.68 12.69
C MET A 58 14.68 -6.77 13.17
N ASN A 59 14.30 -5.79 12.34
CA ASN A 59 13.27 -4.83 12.72
C ASN A 59 12.01 -4.94 11.89
N ASP A 60 11.98 -5.75 10.83
CA ASP A 60 10.87 -6.17 9.95
C ASP A 60 9.97 -5.08 9.34
N PHE A 61 9.92 -3.90 9.94
CA PHE A 61 9.09 -2.77 9.61
C PHE A 61 9.78 -1.77 8.68
N VAL A 62 11.11 -1.77 8.59
CA VAL A 62 11.83 -0.74 7.83
C VAL A 62 12.43 -1.33 6.57
N VAL A 63 11.95 -0.86 5.42
CA VAL A 63 12.64 -1.05 4.15
C VAL A 63 13.72 0.00 4.02
N SER A 64 14.93 -0.46 3.74
CA SER A 64 16.07 0.37 3.37
C SER A 64 16.45 0.11 1.92
N THR A 65 17.26 1.00 1.35
CA THR A 65 17.97 0.67 0.11
C THR A 65 19.42 0.31 0.37
N SER A 66 19.92 -0.65 -0.41
CA SER A 66 21.32 -1.05 -0.40
C SER A 66 21.79 -1.27 -1.82
N PHE A 67 23.04 -0.90 -2.12
CA PHE A 67 23.69 -1.28 -3.39
C PHE A 67 24.36 -2.66 -3.32
N ARG A 68 24.36 -3.29 -2.14
CA ARG A 68 25.14 -4.52 -1.86
C ARG A 68 24.27 -5.75 -1.60
N GLN A 69 23.04 -5.53 -1.18
CA GLN A 69 22.10 -6.59 -0.80
C GLN A 69 20.76 -6.29 -1.45
N ALA A 70 19.97 -7.32 -1.72
CA ALA A 70 18.61 -7.21 -2.18
C ALA A 70 17.74 -8.24 -1.46
N THR A 71 16.51 -7.88 -1.14
CA THR A 71 15.52 -8.83 -0.63
C THR A 71 14.83 -9.51 -1.82
N ALA A 72 14.74 -10.85 -1.76
CA ALA A 72 13.94 -11.63 -2.69
C ALA A 72 12.45 -11.51 -2.33
N LEU A 73 11.65 -11.13 -3.31
CA LEU A 73 10.21 -10.89 -3.18
C LEU A 73 9.46 -11.81 -4.14
N VAL A 74 8.40 -12.46 -3.67
CA VAL A 74 7.47 -13.19 -4.52
C VAL A 74 6.38 -12.22 -4.96
N VAL A 75 6.16 -12.10 -6.27
CA VAL A 75 5.06 -11.31 -6.81
C VAL A 75 3.79 -12.14 -6.79
N GLU A 76 2.82 -11.75 -5.97
CA GLU A 76 1.56 -12.44 -5.84
C GLU A 76 0.46 -11.66 -6.54
N PRO A 77 -0.25 -12.24 -7.54
CA PRO A 77 -1.38 -11.57 -8.15
C PRO A 77 -2.51 -11.44 -7.12
N VAL A 78 -3.14 -10.27 -7.09
CA VAL A 78 -4.32 -10.00 -6.28
C VAL A 78 -5.47 -9.73 -7.25
N ASP A 79 -6.17 -10.79 -7.61
CA ASP A 79 -7.39 -10.75 -8.41
C ASP A 79 -8.57 -11.15 -7.51
N ASP A 80 -9.18 -10.16 -6.85
CA ASP A 80 -10.36 -10.35 -6.00
C ASP A 80 -11.45 -9.36 -6.43
N ALA A 81 -12.72 -9.75 -6.27
CA ALA A 81 -13.86 -8.86 -6.40
C ALA A 81 -13.72 -7.60 -5.52
N LEU A 82 -12.99 -7.69 -4.41
CA LEU A 82 -12.71 -6.58 -3.51
C LEU A 82 -11.73 -5.56 -4.06
N TYR A 83 -10.71 -6.01 -4.78
CA TYR A 83 -9.58 -5.16 -5.18
C TYR A 83 -9.64 -4.74 -6.67
N GLY A 84 -10.34 -5.52 -7.49
CA GLY A 84 -10.28 -5.44 -8.95
C GLY A 84 -9.17 -6.32 -9.51
N ARG A 85 -9.05 -6.33 -10.84
CA ARG A 85 -8.07 -7.15 -11.57
C ARG A 85 -6.75 -6.41 -11.82
N GLY A 86 -5.68 -7.17 -11.97
CA GLY A 86 -4.38 -6.66 -12.44
C GLY A 86 -3.54 -5.98 -11.38
N LEU A 87 -3.77 -6.34 -10.13
CA LEU A 87 -2.99 -5.87 -9.00
C LEU A 87 -2.01 -6.94 -8.54
N VAL A 88 -0.94 -6.51 -7.89
CA VAL A 88 0.07 -7.39 -7.31
C VAL A 88 0.39 -6.98 -5.88
N ALA A 89 0.74 -7.96 -5.06
CA ALA A 89 1.37 -7.78 -3.77
C ALA A 89 2.80 -8.35 -3.81
N PHE A 90 3.73 -7.71 -3.10
CA PHE A 90 5.12 -8.17 -3.03
C PHE A 90 5.37 -8.84 -1.69
N ARG A 91 5.34 -10.18 -1.65
CA ARG A 91 5.61 -10.94 -0.44
C ARG A 91 7.11 -11.14 -0.24
N VAL A 92 7.60 -10.96 0.98
CA VAL A 92 8.98 -11.32 1.34
C VAL A 92 9.14 -12.83 1.27
N ARG A 93 10.05 -13.34 0.42
CA ARG A 93 10.15 -14.78 0.12
C ARG A 93 10.37 -15.62 1.38
N ASP A 94 11.29 -15.18 2.22
CA ASP A 94 11.78 -15.93 3.38
C ASP A 94 11.04 -15.55 4.68
N ALA A 95 9.92 -14.81 4.58
CA ALA A 95 9.05 -14.48 5.71
C ALA A 95 7.59 -14.86 5.39
N HIS A 96 6.97 -15.63 6.28
CA HIS A 96 5.58 -16.05 6.10
C HIS A 96 4.63 -14.85 6.22
N ASN A 97 3.78 -14.66 5.20
CA ASN A 97 2.73 -13.64 5.17
C ASN A 97 3.21 -12.21 5.44
N LYS A 98 4.41 -11.84 4.98
CA LYS A 98 4.93 -10.49 5.11
C LYS A 98 4.99 -9.80 3.76
N TYR A 99 4.36 -8.64 3.64
CA TYR A 99 4.21 -7.94 2.36
C TYR A 99 4.72 -6.51 2.43
N LEU A 100 5.29 -6.02 1.31
CA LEU A 100 5.65 -4.61 1.19
C LEU A 100 4.40 -3.74 1.27
N ALA A 101 4.44 -2.74 2.14
CA ALA A 101 3.31 -1.87 2.44
C ALA A 101 3.73 -0.41 2.37
N VAL A 102 2.94 0.39 1.65
CA VAL A 102 3.05 1.84 1.64
C VAL A 102 1.96 2.41 2.54
N SER A 103 2.35 3.10 3.60
CA SER A 103 1.38 3.79 4.46
C SER A 103 1.29 5.26 4.07
N PRO A 104 0.12 5.74 3.60
CA PRO A 104 -0.10 7.16 3.44
C PRO A 104 0.08 7.90 4.75
N TYR A 105 0.67 9.09 4.70
CA TYR A 105 0.90 9.93 5.86
C TYR A 105 0.93 11.39 5.45
N GLY A 106 -0.12 12.17 5.68
CA GLY A 106 -0.09 13.60 5.36
C GLY A 106 -1.43 14.26 5.59
N ASP A 107 -1.43 15.60 5.64
CA ASP A 107 -2.61 16.40 5.97
C ASP A 107 -3.79 16.12 5.03
N ASP A 108 -3.56 15.89 3.75
CA ASP A 108 -4.64 15.63 2.79
C ASP A 108 -5.32 14.28 3.02
N ILE A 109 -4.57 13.22 3.35
CA ILE A 109 -5.17 11.91 3.70
C ILE A 109 -5.78 11.93 5.10
N ARG A 110 -5.23 12.73 6.02
CA ARG A 110 -5.89 13.01 7.31
C ARG A 110 -7.22 13.73 7.10
N ASN A 111 -7.25 14.73 6.23
CA ASN A 111 -8.44 15.50 5.89
C ASN A 111 -9.46 14.65 5.12
N GLU A 112 -9.03 13.81 4.18
CA GLU A 112 -9.90 12.89 3.46
C GLU A 112 -10.42 11.77 4.36
N ALA A 113 -9.59 11.19 5.24
CA ALA A 113 -10.03 10.22 6.23
C ALA A 113 -11.02 10.86 7.21
N ALA A 114 -10.72 12.05 7.74
CA ALA A 114 -11.64 12.80 8.60
C ALA A 114 -12.95 13.15 7.87
N ALA A 115 -12.89 13.55 6.60
CA ALA A 115 -14.06 13.86 5.79
C ALA A 115 -14.88 12.62 5.44
N ALA A 116 -14.24 11.49 5.14
CA ALA A 116 -14.89 10.21 4.91
C ALA A 116 -15.58 9.73 6.21
N LEU A 117 -14.89 9.83 7.34
CA LEU A 117 -15.41 9.45 8.66
C LEU A 117 -16.57 10.34 9.09
N ALA A 118 -16.52 11.65 8.82
CA ALA A 118 -17.63 12.57 9.05
C ALA A 118 -18.88 12.23 8.20
N ARG A 119 -18.72 11.49 7.10
CA ARG A 119 -19.80 11.05 6.21
C ARG A 119 -20.35 9.67 6.58
N VAL A 120 -19.59 8.85 7.32
CA VAL A 120 -20.04 7.53 7.78
C VAL A 120 -20.84 7.70 9.06
N SER A 121 -22.16 7.70 8.93
CA SER A 121 -23.10 7.70 10.05
C SER A 121 -23.65 6.29 10.30
N PRO A 122 -23.70 5.78 11.56
CA PRO A 122 -23.00 6.23 12.75
C PRO A 122 -21.68 5.45 12.94
N LEU A 123 -20.55 6.15 13.01
CA LEU A 123 -19.35 5.61 13.64
C LEU A 123 -19.70 5.19 15.07
N LEU A 124 -19.42 3.93 15.41
CA LEU A 124 -19.62 3.44 16.77
C LEU A 124 -18.75 4.28 17.73
N PRO A 125 -19.29 4.80 18.84
CA PRO A 125 -18.61 5.73 19.73
C PRO A 125 -17.22 5.29 20.21
N GLU A 126 -16.99 3.98 20.32
CA GLU A 126 -15.73 3.37 20.73
C GLU A 126 -14.56 3.62 19.75
N HIS A 127 -14.83 3.81 18.46
CA HIS A 127 -13.78 4.03 17.45
C HIS A 127 -13.46 5.51 17.24
N ILE A 128 -14.26 6.42 17.82
CA ILE A 128 -14.09 7.87 17.65
C ILE A 128 -12.73 8.32 18.17
N SER A 129 -12.25 7.80 19.30
CA SER A 129 -10.95 8.22 19.85
C SER A 129 -9.79 7.78 18.97
N ASP A 130 -9.82 6.57 18.40
CA ASP A 130 -8.75 6.08 17.51
C ASP A 130 -8.71 6.87 16.20
N VAL A 131 -9.88 7.22 15.69
CA VAL A 131 -10.06 8.07 14.51
C VAL A 131 -9.56 9.50 14.76
N VAL A 132 -9.92 10.09 15.89
CA VAL A 132 -9.46 11.43 16.28
C VAL A 132 -7.95 11.41 16.50
N ASN A 133 -7.41 10.45 17.23
CA ASN A 133 -5.96 10.32 17.44
C ASN A 133 -5.20 10.14 16.11
N PHE A 134 -5.76 9.39 15.16
CA PHE A 134 -5.21 9.25 13.81
C PHE A 134 -5.29 10.55 12.99
N ALA A 135 -6.38 11.31 13.12
CA ALA A 135 -6.62 12.54 12.37
C ALA A 135 -5.93 13.79 12.94
N THR A 136 -5.76 13.89 14.27
CA THR A 136 -5.31 15.11 14.96
C THR A 136 -3.88 15.06 15.50
N ASP A 137 -3.19 13.93 15.39
CA ASP A 137 -1.75 13.80 15.66
C ASP A 137 -1.29 14.38 17.02
N GLU A 138 -1.95 14.02 18.12
CA GLU A 138 -1.47 14.39 19.48
C GLU A 138 -0.13 13.73 19.87
N ALA A 139 0.48 12.95 18.96
CA ALA A 139 1.80 12.37 19.18
C ALA A 139 2.63 12.36 17.89
N THR A 140 3.23 13.49 17.48
CA THR A 140 4.69 13.62 17.21
C THR A 140 5.12 14.94 16.50
N ALA A 141 5.76 15.82 17.29
CA ALA A 141 6.96 16.63 16.97
C ALA A 141 6.95 17.79 15.92
N GLU A 142 7.53 18.93 16.34
CA GLU A 142 7.81 20.18 15.60
C GLU A 142 8.73 20.06 14.36
N GLY A 143 9.06 18.85 13.90
CA GLY A 143 10.02 18.59 12.81
C GLY A 143 9.42 18.29 11.44
N ASN A 144 8.10 18.40 11.28
CA ASN A 144 7.40 17.98 10.05
C ASN A 144 7.51 19.05 8.95
N PHE A 145 8.56 18.94 8.14
CA PHE A 145 8.88 19.84 7.03
C PHE A 145 7.86 19.75 5.87
N GLU A 146 7.69 20.90 5.21
CA GLU A 146 6.62 21.36 4.31
C GLU A 146 6.42 20.62 2.96
N GLY A 147 5.23 20.79 2.36
CA GLY A 147 5.09 21.06 0.92
C GLY A 147 4.16 20.14 0.11
N ALA A 148 3.01 20.69 -0.31
CA ALA A 148 2.04 20.20 -1.32
C ALA A 148 2.34 18.82 -1.96
N GLY A 149 1.73 17.78 -1.41
CA GLY A 149 1.78 16.42 -1.94
C GLY A 149 1.43 15.40 -0.86
N PHE A 150 0.93 14.24 -1.27
CA PHE A 150 0.74 13.12 -0.36
C PHE A 150 2.12 12.72 0.19
N ASN A 151 2.34 13.00 1.47
CA ASN A 151 3.46 12.48 2.22
C ASN A 151 3.18 10.98 2.50
N TYR A 152 4.21 10.15 2.52
CA TYR A 152 4.10 8.74 2.86
C TYR A 152 5.16 8.38 3.89
N ARG A 153 4.83 7.44 4.78
CA ARG A 153 5.86 6.80 5.61
C ARG A 153 6.82 6.02 4.70
N PRO A 154 8.07 5.83 5.14
CA PRO A 154 8.95 4.80 4.61
C PRO A 154 8.20 3.51 4.26
N LEU A 155 8.55 2.88 3.13
CA LEU A 155 8.01 1.56 2.81
C LEU A 155 8.33 0.62 3.97
N THR A 156 7.32 -0.14 4.37
CA THR A 156 7.43 -1.09 5.45
C THR A 156 7.17 -2.49 4.91
N ALA A 157 7.45 -3.52 5.71
CA ALA A 157 6.95 -4.85 5.45
C ALA A 157 6.08 -5.27 6.64
N THR A 158 4.84 -5.64 6.36
CA THR A 158 3.82 -5.89 7.40
C THR A 158 3.33 -7.33 7.33
N ASP A 159 3.08 -7.92 8.48
CA ASP A 159 2.49 -9.26 8.58
C ASP A 159 0.98 -9.24 8.26
N GLY A 160 0.49 -10.35 7.72
CA GLY A 160 -0.92 -10.57 7.40
C GLY A 160 -1.19 -10.76 5.90
N PRO A 161 -2.44 -11.04 5.51
CA PRO A 161 -2.82 -11.04 4.10
C PRO A 161 -2.64 -9.64 3.49
N PRO A 162 -2.46 -9.52 2.16
CA PRO A 162 -2.41 -8.23 1.50
C PRO A 162 -3.68 -7.41 1.78
N THR A 163 -3.51 -6.18 2.26
CA THR A 163 -4.59 -5.20 2.35
C THR A 163 -4.43 -4.16 1.25
N TRP A 164 -5.30 -3.16 1.23
CA TRP A 164 -5.27 -2.05 0.29
C TRP A 164 -3.91 -1.30 0.26
N LEU A 165 -3.14 -1.36 1.35
CA LEU A 165 -1.81 -0.75 1.46
C LEU A 165 -0.67 -1.60 0.90
N GLN A 166 -0.92 -2.88 0.60
CA GLN A 166 0.05 -3.86 0.11
C GLN A 166 -0.22 -4.29 -1.34
N VAL A 167 -1.22 -3.70 -2.00
CA VAL A 167 -1.59 -4.00 -3.38
C VAL A 167 -1.23 -2.84 -4.31
N PHE A 168 -0.63 -3.17 -5.44
CA PHE A 168 -0.03 -2.22 -6.37
C PHE A 168 -0.40 -2.55 -7.82
N GLU A 169 -0.48 -1.52 -8.64
CA GLU A 169 -0.55 -1.62 -10.09
C GLU A 169 0.85 -1.47 -10.69
N LEU A 170 1.16 -2.30 -11.68
CA LEU A 170 2.43 -2.24 -12.43
C LEU A 170 2.22 -1.49 -13.74
N GLU A 171 2.86 -0.35 -13.91
CA GLU A 171 2.79 0.45 -15.12
C GLU A 171 4.11 0.37 -15.91
N PRO A 172 4.13 -0.18 -17.12
CA PRO A 172 5.32 -0.16 -17.98
C PRO A 172 5.83 1.27 -18.23
N ASN A 173 7.12 1.53 -17.99
CA ASN A 173 7.75 2.83 -18.23
C ASN A 173 9.04 2.70 -19.05
N GLY A 174 8.98 1.93 -20.14
CA GLY A 174 10.09 1.73 -21.09
C GLY A 174 11.35 1.08 -20.48
N LEU A 175 12.26 0.62 -21.33
CA LEU A 175 13.59 0.08 -20.93
C LEU A 175 13.55 -1.03 -19.85
N GLY A 176 12.45 -1.80 -19.80
CA GLY A 176 12.23 -2.83 -18.77
C GLY A 176 12.09 -2.27 -17.36
N LYS A 177 11.60 -1.04 -17.23
CA LYS A 177 11.28 -0.39 -15.96
C LYS A 177 9.77 -0.24 -15.77
N TYR A 178 9.37 -0.10 -14.52
CA TYR A 178 7.99 -0.04 -14.07
C TYR A 178 7.76 1.14 -13.15
N GLY A 179 6.64 1.84 -13.30
CA GLY A 179 6.03 2.57 -12.20
C GLY A 179 5.29 1.56 -11.31
N VAL A 180 5.51 1.63 -10.01
CA VAL A 180 4.75 0.84 -9.03
C VAL A 180 3.78 1.77 -8.35
N ARG A 181 2.50 1.71 -8.74
CA ARG A 181 1.46 2.65 -8.32
C ARG A 181 0.60 2.03 -7.23
N ASN A 182 0.36 2.74 -6.14
CA ASN A 182 -0.59 2.33 -5.11
C ASN A 182 -2.04 2.59 -5.56
N ARG A 183 -3.02 2.09 -4.80
CA ARG A 183 -4.45 2.31 -5.10
C ARG A 183 -4.91 3.75 -5.00
N PHE A 184 -4.14 4.60 -4.33
CA PHE A 184 -4.38 6.03 -4.20
C PHE A 184 -3.77 6.83 -5.38
N GLY A 185 -3.29 6.16 -6.42
CA GLY A 185 -2.80 6.80 -7.64
C GLY A 185 -1.39 7.37 -7.56
N SER A 186 -0.64 7.06 -6.50
CA SER A 186 0.72 7.57 -6.29
C SER A 186 1.78 6.50 -6.55
N TYR A 187 2.94 6.88 -7.10
CA TYR A 187 4.02 5.96 -7.43
C TYR A 187 5.08 5.84 -6.34
N TRP A 188 5.67 4.65 -6.21
CA TRP A 188 6.85 4.42 -5.39
C TRP A 188 8.03 5.26 -5.88
N ARG A 189 8.72 5.95 -4.95
CA ARG A 189 9.86 6.83 -5.26
C ARG A 189 11.15 6.32 -4.64
N SER A 190 12.26 6.41 -5.39
CA SER A 190 13.52 5.75 -5.03
C SER A 190 14.51 6.58 -4.22
N GLU A 191 14.41 7.91 -4.23
CA GLU A 191 15.25 8.79 -3.43
C GLU A 191 14.70 8.87 -2.01
N HIS A 192 15.36 8.19 -1.07
CA HIS A 192 15.15 8.28 0.39
C HIS A 192 13.94 7.53 0.96
N TRP A 193 13.86 6.22 0.71
CA TRP A 193 12.88 5.32 1.34
C TRP A 193 12.84 5.35 2.87
N ASN A 194 13.89 5.86 3.52
CA ASN A 194 13.97 6.03 4.96
C ASN A 194 13.57 7.44 5.45
N LYS A 195 13.06 8.29 4.55
CA LYS A 195 12.56 9.64 4.83
C LYS A 195 11.14 9.80 4.31
N THR A 196 10.40 10.78 4.83
CA THR A 196 9.15 11.25 4.23
C THR A 196 9.44 11.76 2.83
N VAL A 197 8.77 11.21 1.82
CA VAL A 197 8.93 11.63 0.42
C VAL A 197 7.57 12.05 -0.14
N SER A 198 7.55 13.22 -0.78
CA SER A 198 6.45 13.65 -1.63
C SER A 198 6.41 12.74 -2.86
N GLN A 199 5.30 12.00 -3.03
CA GLN A 199 5.07 11.17 -4.21
C GLN A 199 4.41 11.98 -5.32
N SER A 200 4.87 11.79 -6.55
CA SER A 200 4.31 12.40 -7.74
C SER A 200 3.10 11.58 -8.25
N PRO A 201 2.03 12.24 -8.74
CA PRO A 201 0.95 11.56 -9.48
C PRO A 201 1.42 11.09 -10.87
N HIS A 202 2.67 11.37 -11.24
CA HIS A 202 3.29 10.98 -12.50
C HIS A 202 4.50 10.09 -12.23
N CYS A 203 4.67 9.03 -13.02
CA CYS A 203 5.86 8.19 -12.96
C CYS A 203 7.04 8.91 -13.65
N LEU A 204 7.79 9.69 -12.86
CA LEU A 204 8.98 10.43 -13.31
C LEU A 204 10.23 9.55 -13.12
N GLY A 205 11.42 10.15 -13.24
CA GLY A 205 12.68 9.40 -13.40
C GLY A 205 13.01 8.48 -12.22
N ASP A 206 12.78 8.95 -11.00
CA ASP A 206 13.10 8.28 -9.74
C ASP A 206 11.98 7.41 -9.19
N GLU A 207 10.80 7.39 -9.84
CA GLU A 207 9.72 6.42 -9.57
C GLU A 207 9.78 5.16 -10.46
N ARG A 208 10.88 4.98 -11.20
CA ARG A 208 11.06 3.85 -12.12
C ARG A 208 11.86 2.71 -11.49
N TRP A 209 11.26 1.53 -11.51
CA TRP A 209 11.75 0.32 -10.88
C TRP A 209 12.13 -0.73 -11.91
N ARG A 210 13.26 -1.40 -11.71
CA ARG A 210 13.63 -2.58 -12.47
C ARG A 210 13.42 -3.82 -11.62
N PHE A 211 12.70 -4.79 -12.18
CA PHE A 211 12.54 -6.11 -11.59
C PHE A 211 13.54 -7.06 -12.25
N THR A 212 14.22 -7.86 -11.43
CA THR A 212 15.16 -8.89 -11.90
C THR A 212 14.73 -10.22 -11.31
N GLU A 213 14.41 -11.17 -12.18
CA GLU A 213 13.99 -12.53 -11.81
C GLU A 213 15.19 -13.30 -11.23
N ASN A 214 14.96 -13.98 -10.10
CA ASN A 214 15.96 -14.80 -9.38
C ASN A 214 15.79 -16.29 -9.65
#